data_AF-A0A8T4KNA3-F1
#
_entry.id   AF-A0A8T4KNA3-F1
#
_cell.length_a   1.000
_cell.length_b   1.000
_cell.length_c   1.000
_cell.angle_alpha   90.00
_cell.angle_beta   90.00
_cell.angle_gamma   90.00
#
_symmetry.space_group_name_H-M   'P 1'
#
loop_
_entity.id
_entity.type
_entity.pdbx_description
1 polymer ?
#
loop_
_entity_poly.entity_id
_entity_poly.type
_entity_poly.pdbx_seq_one_letter_code
_entity_poly.pdbx_strand_id
1 'polypeptide(L)'
;MKGLELPVNMLVIIIIGIIVLLALVALFLGGYTGVGVIDAAGAKGKACGVIVNSQCNSNAFDKAVFLTAKFCGRDSPDCTVSEICNRIGLPGQDDCYKSCGCLIGK
;
A
#
# COMPACT_ATOMS: atom_id res chain seq x y z
N MET A 1 58.96 -0.46 9.91
CA MET A 1 57.55 -0.57 9.46
C MET A 1 57.54 -0.18 8.00
N LYS A 2 57.42 -1.14 7.08
CA LYS A 2 57.44 -0.87 5.64
C LYS A 2 56.06 -0.31 5.27
N GLY A 3 55.99 1.00 5.08
CA GLY A 3 54.81 1.65 4.53
C GLY A 3 54.56 1.08 3.15
N LEU A 4 53.43 0.41 2.95
CA LEU A 4 52.90 0.16 1.63
C LEU A 4 52.50 1.53 1.09
N GLU A 5 53.39 2.18 0.35
CA GLU A 5 53.07 3.30 -0.51
C GLU A 5 52.13 2.76 -1.59
N LEU A 6 50.84 2.67 -1.25
CA LEU A 6 49.85 2.32 -2.26
C LEU A 6 49.92 3.43 -3.31
N PRO A 7 50.16 3.11 -4.58
CA PRO A 7 50.15 4.09 -5.65
C PRO A 7 48.83 4.85 -5.57
N VAL A 8 48.88 6.19 -5.57
CA VAL A 8 47.69 7.04 -5.43
C VAL A 8 46.58 6.63 -6.40
N ASN A 9 46.95 6.16 -7.59
CA ASN A 9 46.02 5.64 -8.59
C ASN A 9 45.20 4.44 -8.07
N MET A 10 45.77 3.57 -7.25
CA MET A 10 45.08 2.41 -6.68
C MET A 10 44.04 2.84 -5.64
N LEU A 11 44.37 3.84 -4.81
CA LEU A 11 43.46 4.41 -3.81
C LEU A 11 42.24 5.07 -4.48
N VAL A 12 42.47 5.81 -5.58
CA VAL A 12 41.40 6.46 -6.35
C VAL A 12 40.43 5.43 -6.93
N ILE A 13 40.95 4.32 -7.49
CA ILE A 13 40.11 3.25 -8.05
C ILE A 13 39.22 2.61 -6.97
N ILE A 14 39.78 2.37 -5.77
CA ILE A 14 39.02 1.80 -4.65
C ILE A 14 37.88 2.74 -4.23
N ILE A 15 38.15 4.05 -4.11
CA ILE A 15 37.14 5.04 -3.73
C ILE A 15 36.02 5.10 -4.77
N ILE A 16 36.37 5.15 -6.06
CA ILE A 16 35.36 5.16 -7.14
C ILE A 16 34.52 3.88 -7.09
N GLY A 17 35.16 2.72 -6.90
CA GLY A 17 34.46 1.44 -6.76
C GLY A 17 33.44 1.43 -5.62
N ILE A 18 33.80 1.99 -4.46
CA ILE A 18 32.90 2.10 -3.30
C ILE A 18 31.72 3.04 -3.62
N ILE A 19 31.96 4.18 -4.26
CA ILE A 19 30.89 5.13 -4.62
C ILE A 19 29.89 4.49 -5.59
N VAL A 20 30.39 3.78 -6.62
CA VAL A 20 29.54 3.08 -7.58
C VAL A 20 28.73 1.98 -6.89
N LEU A 21 29.35 1.22 -5.99
CA LEU A 21 28.66 0.18 -5.21
C LEU A 21 27.53 0.78 -4.37
N LEU A 22 27.79 1.88 -3.65
CA LEU A 22 26.79 2.58 -2.85
C LEU A 22 25.66 3.15 -3.71
N ALA A 23 25.97 3.68 -4.89
CA ALA A 23 24.97 4.18 -5.83
C ALA A 23 24.05 3.04 -6.33
N LEU A 24 24.61 1.87 -6.64
CA LEU A 24 23.81 0.69 -7.01
C LEU A 24 22.93 0.24 -5.84
N VAL A 25 23.49 0.14 -4.64
CA VAL A 25 22.72 -0.25 -3.44
C VAL A 25 21.58 0.75 -3.18
N ALA A 26 21.84 2.04 -3.28
CA ALA A 26 20.81 3.08 -3.16
C ALA A 26 19.77 3.03 -4.28
N LEU A 27 20.16 2.67 -5.51
CA LEU A 27 19.25 2.49 -6.63
C LEU A 27 18.33 1.28 -6.41
N PHE A 28 18.89 0.15 -5.95
CA PHE A 28 18.12 -1.07 -5.69
C PHE A 28 17.23 -0.96 -4.44
N LEU A 29 17.68 -0.24 -3.40
CA LEU A 29 16.88 0.01 -2.19
C LEU A 29 15.88 1.17 -2.37
N GLY A 30 16.22 2.19 -3.15
CA GLY A 30 15.39 3.38 -3.37
C GLY A 30 14.39 3.24 -4.54
N GLY A 31 14.67 2.35 -5.49
CA GLY A 31 13.79 2.08 -6.64
C GLY A 31 12.63 1.12 -6.33
N TYR A 32 12.66 0.43 -5.19
CA TYR A 32 11.56 -0.42 -4.73
C TYR A 32 10.56 0.37 -3.88
N THR A 33 9.97 1.42 -4.46
CA THR A 33 8.66 1.87 -3.98
C THR A 33 7.66 0.82 -4.44
N GLY A 34 7.55 -0.26 -3.66
CA GLY A 34 6.55 -1.29 -3.88
C GLY A 34 5.21 -0.59 -4.08
N VAL A 35 4.57 -0.82 -5.22
CA VAL A 35 3.15 -0.54 -5.39
C VAL A 35 2.44 -1.31 -4.29
N GLY A 36 2.19 -0.63 -3.17
CA GLY A 36 1.61 -1.21 -1.98
C GLY A 36 0.29 -1.82 -2.39
N VAL A 37 0.28 -3.14 -2.56
CA VAL A 37 -0.93 -3.89 -2.78
C VAL A 37 -1.68 -3.70 -1.47
N ILE A 38 -2.71 -2.85 -1.48
CA ILE A 38 -3.54 -2.65 -0.31
C ILE A 38 -4.08 -4.04 0.06
N ASP A 39 -3.65 -4.54 1.21
CA ASP A 39 -4.15 -5.78 1.79
C ASP A 39 -5.66 -5.62 2.09
N ALA A 40 -6.39 -6.74 2.13
CA ALA A 40 -7.79 -6.81 2.50
C ALA A 40 -8.09 -6.05 3.80
N ALA A 41 -7.17 -6.08 4.77
CA ALA A 41 -7.28 -5.29 6.01
C ALA A 41 -7.24 -3.77 5.77
N GLY A 42 -6.37 -3.29 4.88
CA GLY A 42 -6.28 -1.87 4.51
C GLY A 42 -7.49 -1.41 3.69
N ALA A 43 -7.99 -2.27 2.80
CA ALA A 43 -9.20 -2.01 2.02
C ALA A 43 -10.43 -1.95 2.93
N LYS A 44 -10.54 -2.88 3.89
CA LYS A 44 -11.56 -2.85 4.93
C LYS A 44 -11.48 -1.57 5.75
N GLY A 45 -10.30 -1.15 6.18
CA GLY A 45 -10.11 0.11 6.91
C GLY A 45 -10.62 1.33 6.14
N LYS A 46 -10.34 1.40 4.84
CA LYS A 46 -10.84 2.47 3.95
C LYS A 46 -12.36 2.43 3.80
N ALA A 47 -12.94 1.26 3.55
CA ALA A 47 -14.39 1.08 3.45
C ALA A 47 -15.10 1.45 4.75
N CYS A 48 -14.58 0.98 5.90
CA CYS A 48 -15.11 1.33 7.21
C CYS A 48 -15.00 2.83 7.50
N GLY A 49 -13.91 3.48 7.08
CA GLY A 49 -13.78 4.94 7.19
C GLY A 49 -14.89 5.69 6.45
N VAL A 50 -15.28 5.23 5.26
CA VAL A 50 -16.38 5.83 4.48
C VAL A 50 -17.74 5.55 5.12
N ILE A 51 -17.94 4.34 5.64
CA ILE A 51 -19.16 3.94 6.36
C ILE A 51 -19.35 4.78 7.63
N VAL A 52 -18.31 4.91 8.46
CA VAL A 52 -18.36 5.65 9.73
C VAL A 52 -18.51 7.15 9.48
N ASN A 53 -17.80 7.72 8.49
CA ASN A 53 -17.98 9.12 8.09
C ASN A 53 -19.39 9.41 7.55
N SER A 54 -20.04 8.40 6.99
CA SER A 54 -21.43 8.50 6.53
C SER A 54 -22.43 8.19 7.65
N GLN A 55 -21.99 8.16 8.93
CA GLN A 55 -22.82 7.86 10.10
C GLN A 55 -23.58 6.54 9.99
N CYS A 56 -22.95 5.50 9.42
CA CYS A 56 -23.57 4.19 9.21
C CYS A 56 -24.83 4.23 8.33
N ASN A 57 -25.01 5.27 7.52
CA ASN A 57 -26.13 5.36 6.58
C ASN A 57 -25.97 4.33 5.45
N SER A 58 -27.09 3.72 5.01
CA SER A 58 -27.17 2.80 3.88
C SER A 58 -26.59 3.37 2.59
N ASN A 59 -26.63 4.69 2.42
CA ASN A 59 -26.07 5.40 1.25
C ASN A 59 -24.53 5.35 1.18
N ALA A 60 -23.86 4.86 2.22
CA ALA A 60 -22.40 4.68 2.21
C ALA A 60 -21.96 3.51 1.34
N PHE A 61 -22.84 2.56 1.05
CA PHE A 61 -22.52 1.32 0.34
C PHE A 61 -22.21 1.53 -1.15
N ASP A 62 -22.84 2.54 -1.74
CA ASP A 62 -22.64 2.97 -3.14
C ASP A 62 -21.51 3.99 -3.30
N LYS A 63 -20.89 4.42 -2.19
CA LYS A 63 -19.79 5.39 -2.28
C LYS A 63 -18.53 4.74 -2.84
N ALA A 64 -17.91 5.44 -3.78
CA ALA A 64 -16.62 5.08 -4.31
C ALA A 64 -15.52 5.30 -3.26
N VAL A 65 -14.64 4.32 -3.15
CA VAL A 65 -13.45 4.28 -2.32
C VAL A 65 -12.28 4.07 -3.25
N PHE A 66 -11.36 5.02 -3.23
CA PHE A 66 -10.16 4.95 -4.05
C PHE A 66 -9.20 3.90 -3.48
N LEU A 67 -9.02 2.81 -4.22
CA LEU A 67 -8.14 1.69 -3.92
C LEU A 67 -7.27 1.38 -5.16
N THR A 68 -6.36 0.41 -5.02
CA THR A 68 -5.61 -0.05 -6.19
C THR A 68 -6.55 -0.77 -7.15
N ALA A 69 -6.46 -0.47 -8.45
CA ALA A 69 -7.22 -1.12 -9.52
C ALA A 69 -7.19 -2.66 -9.43
N LYS A 70 -6.03 -3.21 -9.02
CA LYS A 70 -5.83 -4.64 -8.77
C LYS A 70 -6.73 -5.21 -7.67
N PHE A 71 -7.00 -4.44 -6.61
CA PHE A 71 -7.93 -4.85 -5.55
C PHE A 71 -9.38 -4.80 -6.04
N CYS A 72 -9.74 -3.79 -6.82
CA CYS A 72 -11.06 -3.69 -7.45
C CYS A 72 -11.30 -4.78 -8.51
N GLY A 73 -10.22 -5.36 -9.05
CA GLY A 73 -10.26 -6.31 -10.16
C GLY A 73 -10.86 -5.69 -11.42
N ARG A 74 -10.68 -4.38 -11.58
CA ARG A 74 -11.07 -3.56 -12.73
C ARG A 74 -9.93 -2.59 -13.02
N ASP A 75 -9.86 -2.05 -14.23
CA ASP A 75 -8.84 -1.05 -14.59
C ASP A 75 -9.05 0.30 -13.88
N SER A 76 -10.23 0.51 -13.28
CA SER A 76 -10.51 1.70 -12.48
C SER A 76 -10.11 1.51 -11.01
N PRO A 77 -9.45 2.51 -10.38
CA PRO A 77 -9.14 2.51 -8.95
C PRO A 77 -10.38 2.74 -8.05
N ASP A 78 -11.53 3.03 -8.63
CA ASP A 78 -12.75 3.36 -7.90
C ASP A 78 -13.57 2.10 -7.58
N CYS A 79 -13.38 1.57 -6.36
CA CYS A 79 -14.18 0.47 -5.82
C CYS A 79 -15.38 1.03 -5.05
N THR A 80 -16.57 0.46 -5.20
CA THR A 80 -17.64 0.74 -4.22
C THR A 80 -17.37 0.03 -2.90
N VAL A 81 -17.92 0.55 -1.79
CA VAL A 81 -17.88 -0.14 -0.49
C VAL A 81 -18.47 -1.56 -0.60
N SER A 82 -19.54 -1.73 -1.37
CA SER A 82 -20.12 -3.04 -1.72
C SER A 82 -19.11 -4.01 -2.31
N GLU A 83 -18.33 -3.59 -3.31
CA GLU A 83 -17.31 -4.45 -3.94
C GLU A 83 -16.21 -4.82 -2.96
N ILE A 84 -15.82 -3.90 -2.09
CA ILE A 84 -14.80 -4.16 -1.06
C ILE A 84 -15.33 -5.20 -0.07
N CYS A 85 -16.56 -5.02 0.45
CA CYS A 85 -17.23 -5.93 1.35
C CYS A 85 -17.34 -7.35 0.75
N ASN A 86 -17.73 -7.45 -0.52
CA ASN A 86 -17.78 -8.73 -1.24
C ASN A 86 -16.41 -9.41 -1.34
N ARG A 87 -15.34 -8.65 -1.64
CA ARG A 87 -13.98 -9.20 -1.77
C ARG A 87 -13.35 -9.63 -0.45
N ILE A 88 -13.77 -9.03 0.67
CA ILE A 88 -13.34 -9.45 2.01
C ILE A 88 -14.21 -10.57 2.60
N GLY A 89 -15.12 -11.15 1.82
CA GLY A 89 -15.97 -12.27 2.25
C GLY A 89 -17.17 -11.86 3.09
N LEU A 90 -17.58 -10.60 3.04
CA LEU A 90 -18.75 -10.05 3.73
C LEU A 90 -19.79 -9.57 2.68
N PRO A 91 -20.48 -10.49 1.98
CA PRO A 91 -21.43 -10.13 0.94
C PRO A 91 -22.71 -9.46 1.49
N GLY A 92 -23.04 -9.72 2.76
CA GLY A 92 -24.15 -9.08 3.44
C GLY A 92 -23.82 -7.64 3.80
N GLN A 93 -24.69 -6.71 3.40
CA GLN A 93 -24.58 -5.30 3.77
C GLN A 93 -24.45 -5.16 5.29
N ASP A 94 -25.39 -5.74 6.03
CA ASP A 94 -25.42 -5.72 7.50
C ASP A 94 -24.16 -6.31 8.13
N ASP A 95 -23.63 -7.39 7.56
CA ASP A 95 -22.40 -8.03 8.07
C ASP A 95 -21.18 -7.13 7.86
N CYS A 96 -21.12 -6.41 6.74
CA CYS A 96 -20.05 -5.46 6.49
C CYS A 96 -20.12 -4.25 7.45
N TYR A 97 -21.32 -3.69 7.68
CA TYR A 97 -21.50 -2.61 8.65
C TYR A 97 -21.17 -3.05 10.07
N LYS A 98 -21.65 -4.22 10.50
CA LYS A 98 -21.29 -4.81 11.81
C LYS A 98 -19.79 -5.01 11.94
N SER A 99 -19.13 -5.47 10.89
CA SER A 99 -17.67 -5.64 10.84
C SER A 99 -16.89 -4.32 10.94
N CYS A 100 -17.53 -3.20 10.62
CA CYS A 100 -17.03 -1.84 10.78
C CYS A 100 -17.46 -1.16 12.10
N GLY A 101 -18.19 -1.86 12.97
CA GLY A 101 -18.68 -1.32 14.24
C GLY A 101 -19.97 -0.49 14.13
N CYS A 102 -20.62 -0.49 12.97
CA CYS A 102 -21.93 0.12 12.80
C CYS A 102 -23.02 -0.82 13.30
N LEU A 103 -23.77 -0.36 14.31
CA LEU A 103 -25.00 -1.01 14.76
C LEU A 103 -26.13 -0.62 13.79
N ILE A 104 -26.32 -1.37 12.70
CA ILE A 104 -27.56 -1.25 11.92
C ILE A 104 -28.67 -1.81 12.80
N GLY A 105 -29.45 -0.89 13.38
CA GLY A 105 -30.46 -1.26 14.37
C GLY A 105 -31.15 -0.07 15.01
N LYS A 106 -32.00 0.60 14.24
CA LYS A 106 -33.44 0.68 14.52
C LYS A 106 -34.22 1.12 13.29
#